data_AF-A0A285QZU4-F1
#
_entry.id   AF-A0A285QZU4-F1
#
_cell.length_a   1.000
_cell.length_b   1.000
_cell.length_c   1.000
_cell.angle_alpha   90.00
_cell.angle_beta   90.00
_cell.angle_gamma   90.00
#
_symmetry.space_group_name_H-M   'P 1'
#
loop_
_entity.id
_entity.type
_entity.pdbx_description
1 polymer ?
#
loop_
_entity_poly.entity_id
_entity_poly.type
_entity_poly.pdbx_seq_one_letter_code
_entity_poly.pdbx_strand_id
1 'polypeptide(L)'
;MSQALALRVESAGLVAANLLAATVLPAGFGSTGYNPLFFCAYAVVAGVLLIGMEDVRYLSALLTRADVRSYARVRIALVLIAGTGPYLLSSAAWR
;
A
#
# COMPACT_ATOMS: atom_id res chain seq x y z
N MET A 1 8.24 -9.75 28.83
CA MET A 1 8.20 -9.72 27.35
C MET A 1 9.36 -8.86 26.86
N SER A 2 10.32 -9.46 26.17
CA SER A 2 11.56 -8.82 25.73
C SER A 2 11.29 -7.80 24.60
N GLN A 3 11.95 -6.64 24.64
CA GLN A 3 11.81 -5.57 23.63
C GLN A 3 11.97 -6.05 22.18
N ALA A 4 12.79 -7.09 21.96
CA ALA A 4 12.97 -7.73 20.65
C ALA A 4 11.69 -8.41 20.11
N LEU A 5 10.80 -8.90 20.98
CA LEU A 5 9.53 -9.51 20.58
C LEU A 5 8.52 -8.43 20.15
N ALA A 6 8.49 -7.30 20.86
CA ALA A 6 7.62 -6.16 20.53
C ALA A 6 7.96 -5.59 19.15
N LEU A 7 9.25 -5.37 18.87
CA LEU A 7 9.72 -4.89 17.56
C LEU A 7 9.40 -5.88 16.41
N ARG A 8 9.46 -7.19 16.67
CA ARG A 8 9.10 -8.23 15.68
C ARG A 8 7.60 -8.26 15.39
N VAL A 9 6.76 -8.04 16.40
CA VAL A 9 5.30 -7.99 16.23
C VAL A 9 4.86 -6.71 15.52
N GLU A 10 5.46 -5.56 15.83
CA GLU A 10 5.21 -4.29 15.13
C GLU A 10 5.59 -4.37 13.65
N SER A 11 6.79 -4.90 13.36
CA SER A 11 7.25 -5.10 11.98
C SER A 11 6.40 -6.13 11.24
N ALA A 12 5.97 -7.21 11.89
CA ALA A 12 5.05 -8.17 11.29
C ALA A 12 3.68 -7.55 10.97
N GLY A 13 3.15 -6.69 11.83
CA GLY A 13 1.91 -5.95 11.60
C GLY A 13 1.99 -5.01 10.40
N LEU A 14 3.09 -4.26 10.28
CA LEU A 14 3.36 -3.39 9.13
C LEU A 14 3.54 -4.18 7.84
N VAL A 15 4.22 -5.33 7.88
CA VAL A 15 4.40 -6.21 6.72
C VAL A 15 3.05 -6.80 6.29
N ALA A 16 2.24 -7.27 7.24
CA ALA A 16 0.90 -7.81 6.96
C ALA A 16 0.00 -6.73 6.36
N ALA A 17 0.01 -5.51 6.89
CA ALA A 17 -0.74 -4.37 6.35
C ALA A 17 -0.30 -4.04 4.91
N ASN A 18 1.01 -4.02 4.65
CA ASN A 18 1.55 -3.84 3.29
C ASN A 18 1.08 -4.95 2.33
N LEU A 19 1.15 -6.21 2.77
CA LEU A 19 0.73 -7.37 1.97
C LEU A 19 -0.76 -7.31 1.66
N LEU A 20 -1.61 -7.04 2.66
CA LEU A 20 -3.06 -6.92 2.47
C LEU A 20 -3.41 -5.75 1.56
N ALA A 21 -2.79 -4.59 1.77
CA ALA A 21 -3.00 -3.41 0.94
C ALA A 21 -2.58 -3.65 -0.52
N ALA A 22 -1.52 -4.43 -0.73
CA ALA A 22 -1.00 -4.75 -2.05
C ALA A 22 -1.71 -5.94 -2.72
N THR A 23 -2.49 -6.77 -2.02
CA THR A 23 -3.02 -8.01 -2.60
C THR A 23 -4.54 -8.14 -2.49
N VAL A 24 -5.09 -8.06 -1.28
CA VAL A 24 -6.50 -8.36 -1.00
C VAL A 24 -7.42 -7.29 -1.59
N LEU A 25 -7.09 -6.02 -1.36
CA LEU A 25 -7.89 -4.90 -1.86
C LEU A 25 -7.82 -4.78 -3.40
N PRO A 26 -6.65 -4.86 -4.05
CA PRO A 26 -6.56 -4.89 -5.51
C PRO A 26 -7.31 -6.06 -6.14
N ALA A 27 -7.23 -7.26 -5.56
CA ALA A 27 -8.02 -8.41 -6.01
C ALA A 27 -9.53 -8.14 -5.89
N GLY A 28 -9.98 -7.55 -4.77
CA GLY A 28 -11.37 -7.15 -4.58
C GLY A 28 -11.87 -6.14 -5.62
N PHE A 29 -11.05 -5.16 -6.00
CA PHE A 29 -11.38 -4.23 -7.09
C PHE A 29 -11.45 -4.92 -8.46
N GLY A 30 -10.59 -5.91 -8.70
CA GLY A 30 -10.60 -6.70 -9.93
C GLY A 30 -11.85 -7.56 -10.07
N SER A 31 -12.28 -8.25 -9.00
CA SER A 31 -13.48 -9.12 -9.01
C SER A 31 -14.78 -8.34 -9.17
N THR A 32 -14.81 -7.08 -8.80
CA THR A 32 -16.00 -6.22 -8.92
C THR A 32 -16.06 -5.46 -10.25
N GLY A 33 -15.05 -5.61 -11.11
CA GLY A 33 -14.99 -4.95 -12.42
C GLY A 33 -14.84 -3.43 -12.35
N TYR A 34 -14.31 -2.90 -11.24
CA TYR A 34 -14.09 -1.45 -11.11
C TYR A 34 -13.11 -0.94 -12.17
N ASN A 35 -13.29 0.32 -12.56
CA ASN A 35 -12.40 0.98 -13.50
C ASN A 35 -10.96 1.04 -12.93
N PRO A 36 -9.91 0.75 -13.73
CA PRO A 36 -8.51 0.80 -13.29
C PRO A 36 -8.09 2.16 -12.69
N LEU A 37 -8.79 3.24 -13.00
CA LEU A 37 -8.58 4.54 -12.35
C LEU A 37 -8.85 4.51 -10.84
N PHE A 38 -9.84 3.73 -10.38
CA PHE A 38 -10.10 3.57 -8.94
C PHE A 38 -8.99 2.78 -8.25
N PHE A 39 -8.41 1.78 -8.93
CA PHE A 39 -7.23 1.08 -8.43
C PHE A 39 -6.03 2.02 -8.30
N CYS A 40 -5.78 2.89 -9.28
CA CYS A 40 -4.72 3.89 -9.19
C CYS A 40 -4.93 4.87 -8.03
N ALA A 41 -6.16 5.39 -7.86
CA ALA A 41 -6.50 6.28 -6.75
C ALA A 41 -6.29 5.56 -5.40
N TYR A 42 -6.72 4.31 -5.29
CA TYR A 42 -6.48 3.47 -4.14
C TYR A 42 -4.99 3.29 -3.85
N ALA A 43 -4.17 2.96 -4.85
CA ALA A 43 -2.74 2.73 -4.67
C ALA A 43 -2.01 3.99 -4.16
N VAL A 44 -2.43 5.18 -4.61
CA VAL A 44 -1.93 6.46 -4.09
C VAL A 44 -2.30 6.63 -2.62
N VAL A 45 -3.58 6.44 -2.27
CA VAL A 45 -4.06 6.59 -0.88
C VAL A 45 -3.41 5.56 0.04
N ALA A 46 -3.32 4.30 -0.38
CA ALA A 46 -2.68 3.22 0.37
C ALA A 46 -1.18 3.47 0.56
N GLY A 47 -0.47 3.89 -0.50
CA GLY A 47 0.95 4.22 -0.40
C GLY A 47 1.22 5.37 0.57
N VAL A 48 0.36 6.39 0.60
CA VAL A 48 0.44 7.50 1.56
C VAL A 48 0.08 7.07 2.98
N LEU A 49 -0.96 6.26 3.16
CA LEU A 49 -1.36 5.74 4.47
C LEU A 49 -0.28 4.85 5.07
N LEU A 50 0.34 3.98 4.28
CA LEU A 50 1.43 3.10 4.74
C LEU A 50 2.65 3.89 5.22
N ILE A 51 2.92 5.05 4.63
CA ILE A 51 3.94 5.98 5.12
C ILE A 51 3.53 6.60 6.46
N GLY A 52 2.26 7.01 6.56
CA GLY A 52 1.72 7.55 7.80
C GLY A 52 1.69 6.56 8.96
N MET A 53 1.47 5.27 8.68
CA MET A 53 1.51 4.20 9.67
C MET A 53 2.92 3.92 10.19
N GLU A 54 3.95 4.23 9.40
CA GLU A 54 5.34 4.05 9.83
C GLU A 54 5.82 5.24 10.68
N ASP A 55 5.53 6.47 10.25
CA ASP A 55 5.65 7.67 11.11
C ASP A 55 4.75 8.79 10.59
N VAL A 56 3.84 9.27 11.45
CA VAL A 56 2.92 10.38 11.15
C VAL A 56 3.66 11.67 10.79
N ARG A 57 4.91 11.83 11.24
CA ARG A 57 5.75 12.98 10.85
C ARG A 57 6.05 13.01 9.36
N TYR A 58 6.13 11.85 8.70
CA TYR A 58 6.30 11.79 7.25
C TYR A 58 5.08 12.31 6.49
N LEU A 59 3.86 12.19 7.04
CA LEU A 59 2.66 12.79 6.46
C LEU A 59 2.74 14.32 6.41
N SER A 60 3.18 14.96 7.49
CA SER A 60 3.41 16.41 7.49
C SER A 60 4.58 16.82 6.58
N ALA A 61 5.60 15.97 6.45
CA ALA A 61 6.77 16.24 5.64
C ALA A 61 6.57 16.00 4.14
N LEU A 62 5.49 15.32 3.74
CA LEU A 62 5.14 15.09 2.32
C LEU A 62 4.97 16.41 1.54
N LEU A 63 4.49 17.47 2.20
CA LEU A 63 4.27 18.76 1.56
C LEU A 63 5.54 19.63 1.57
N THR A 64 6.42 19.44 2.55
CA THR A 64 7.55 20.35 2.82
C THR A 64 8.90 19.81 2.37
N ARG A 65 9.12 18.48 2.35
CA ARG A 65 10.41 17.86 2.01
C ARG A 65 10.33 17.05 0.71
N ALA A 66 11.22 17.37 -0.23
CA ALA A 66 11.31 16.67 -1.52
C ALA A 66 11.69 15.19 -1.39
N ASP A 67 12.58 14.86 -0.44
CA ASP A 67 13.02 13.47 -0.20
C ASP A 67 11.86 12.56 0.21
N VAL A 68 10.97 13.07 1.07
CA VAL A 68 9.79 12.34 1.54
C VAL A 68 8.80 12.11 0.40
N ARG A 69 8.65 13.08 -0.53
CA ARG A 69 7.85 12.88 -1.74
C ARG A 69 8.42 11.80 -2.65
N SER A 70 9.74 11.77 -2.85
CA SER A 70 10.39 10.73 -3.65
C SER A 70 10.20 9.36 -3.01
N TYR A 71 10.39 9.26 -1.70
CA TYR A 71 10.12 8.04 -0.94
C TYR A 71 8.65 7.60 -1.10
N ALA A 72 7.71 8.54 -1.01
CA ALA A 72 6.30 8.24 -1.16
C ALA A 72 5.93 7.76 -2.56
N ARG A 73 6.48 8.37 -3.61
CA ARG A 73 6.31 7.92 -4.99
C ARG A 73 6.81 6.50 -5.18
N VAL A 74 7.97 6.16 -4.61
CA VAL A 74 8.50 4.79 -4.65
C VAL A 74 7.54 3.83 -3.96
N ARG A 75 7.00 4.17 -2.79
CA ARG A 75 6.06 3.32 -2.06
C ARG A 75 4.74 3.12 -2.83
N ILE A 76 4.20 4.18 -3.41
CA ILE A 76 3.02 4.11 -4.29
C ILE A 76 3.30 3.23 -5.51
N ALA A 77 4.48 3.38 -6.13
CA ALA A 77 4.88 2.55 -7.27
C ALA A 77 4.99 1.07 -6.90
N LEU A 78 5.51 0.75 -5.71
CA LEU A 78 5.54 -0.63 -5.21
C LEU A 78 4.14 -1.19 -5.00
N VAL A 79 3.22 -0.43 -4.42
CA VAL A 79 1.81 -0.84 -4.25
C VAL A 79 1.13 -1.04 -5.60
N LEU A 80 1.39 -0.16 -6.58
CA LEU A 80 0.89 -0.32 -7.94
C LEU A 80 1.42 -1.61 -8.58
N ILE A 81 2.73 -1.83 -8.58
CA ILE A 81 3.34 -3.01 -9.22
C ILE A 81 2.86 -4.29 -8.53
N ALA A 82 2.91 -4.34 -7.20
CA ALA A 82 2.48 -5.50 -6.42
C ALA A 82 0.97 -5.76 -6.55
N GLY A 83 0.15 -4.70 -6.59
CA GLY A 83 -1.31 -4.80 -6.71
C GLY A 83 -1.84 -5.02 -8.11
N THR A 84 -1.06 -4.72 -9.14
CA THR A 84 -1.47 -4.92 -10.55
C THR A 84 -1.70 -6.40 -10.84
N GLY A 85 -0.82 -7.29 -10.36
CA GLY A 85 -0.98 -8.74 -10.55
C GLY A 85 -2.31 -9.28 -10.00
N PRO A 86 -2.59 -9.10 -8.70
CA PRO A 86 -3.86 -9.49 -8.07
C PRO A 86 -5.09 -8.87 -8.74
N TYR A 87 -5.02 -7.58 -9.09
CA TYR A 87 -6.09 -6.89 -9.79
C TYR A 87 -6.40 -7.51 -11.16
N LEU A 88 -5.37 -7.74 -11.98
CA LEU A 88 -5.53 -8.32 -13.31
C LEU A 88 -5.99 -9.78 -13.24
N LEU A 89 -5.42 -10.58 -12.34
CA LEU A 89 -5.83 -11.98 -12.14
C LEU A 89 -7.31 -12.08 -11.74
N SER A 90 -7.73 -11.26 -10.79
CA SER A 90 -9.12 -11.25 -10.34
C SER A 90 -10.09 -10.67 -11.37
N SER A 91 -9.67 -9.67 -12.15
CA SER A 91 -10.48 -9.11 -13.24
C SER A 91 -10.60 -10.06 -14.42
N ALA A 92 -9.55 -10.82 -14.73
CA ALA A 92 -9.58 -11.85 -15.75
C ALA A 92 -10.48 -13.02 -15.34
N ALA A 93 -10.50 -13.40 -14.05
CA ALA A 93 -11.38 -14.44 -13.53
C ALA A 93 -12.88 -14.05 -13.53
N TRP A 94 -13.19 -12.76 -13.66
CA TRP A 94 -14.57 -12.26 -13.74
C TRP A 94 -15.14 -12.23 -15.16
N ARG A 95 -14.29 -12.35 -16.19
CA ARG A 95 -14.70 -12.39 -17.60
C ARG A 95 -14.96 -13.82 -18.03
#